data_AF-A0A8D8T9S6-F1
#
_entry.id   AF-A0A8D8T9S6-F1
#
_cell.length_a   1.000
_cell.length_b   1.000
_cell.length_c   1.000
_cell.angle_alpha   90.00
_cell.angle_beta   90.00
_cell.angle_gamma   90.00
#
_symmetry.space_group_name_H-M   'P 1'
#
loop_
_entity.id
_entity.type
_entity.pdbx_description
1 polymer ?
#
loop_
_entity_poly.entity_id
_entity_poly.type
_entity_poly.pdbx_seq_one_letter_code
_entity_poly.pdbx_strand_id
1 'polypeptide(L)'
;KYTTVFAGSRKNDLNPHEPMTSESLESLQKEVDRLYEMFLQLIARNRGLSIEKIRSTEAGLYFGEKAVEIGLADGMTILSSINKNRSITMNEQTTNDLETDNLTKYRTEVLELIRLCNLSRMPEKIGEFIEQSVSVEQAREVLMELLAERTKKTEILSAIPQNSGEELMMQVAKARAQSSI
;
A
#
# COMPACT_ATOMS: atom_id res chain seq x y z
N LYS A 1 29.69 46.55 31.87
CA LYS A 1 30.69 46.03 32.85
C LYS A 1 29.93 45.16 33.84
N TYR A 2 30.37 43.92 34.04
CA TYR A 2 29.71 42.96 34.94
C TYR A 2 30.51 42.87 36.24
N THR A 3 29.81 42.68 37.37
CA THR A 3 30.42 42.43 38.68
C THR A 3 29.80 41.17 39.25
N THR A 4 30.61 40.14 39.46
CA THR A 4 30.17 38.86 40.01
C THR A 4 30.42 38.84 41.51
N VAL A 5 29.48 38.29 42.28
CA VAL A 5 29.57 38.13 43.74
C VAL A 5 29.24 36.69 44.06
N PHE A 6 30.18 35.97 44.68
CA PHE A 6 30.05 34.54 44.93
C PHE A 6 30.83 34.12 46.18
N ALA A 7 30.35 33.07 46.84
CA ALA A 7 30.96 32.51 48.05
C ALA A 7 31.54 31.11 47.75
N GLY A 8 32.80 31.08 47.31
CA GLY A 8 33.57 29.86 47.01
C GLY A 8 34.32 29.95 45.68
N SER A 9 35.57 29.47 45.64
CA SER A 9 36.48 29.63 44.49
C SER A 9 35.96 29.05 43.17
N ARG A 10 35.09 28.04 43.23
CA ARG A 10 34.54 27.34 42.06
C ARG A 10 33.14 27.83 41.64
N LYS A 11 32.54 28.77 42.38
CA LYS A 11 31.16 29.21 42.11
C LYS A 11 31.02 30.17 40.93
N ASN A 12 32.14 30.70 40.45
CA ASN A 12 32.19 31.52 39.24
C ASN A 12 32.80 30.76 38.05
N ASP A 13 33.06 29.46 38.19
CA ASP A 13 33.55 28.61 37.10
C ASP A 13 32.63 28.69 35.89
N LEU A 14 33.23 28.65 34.68
CA LEU A 14 32.54 28.66 33.39
C LEU A 14 31.69 29.93 33.13
N ASN A 15 31.91 31.00 33.88
CA ASN A 15 31.25 32.27 33.64
C ASN A 15 31.65 32.85 32.27
N PRO A 16 30.71 33.20 31.37
CA PRO A 16 31.02 33.71 30.04
C PRO A 16 31.61 35.14 30.03
N HIS A 17 31.59 35.84 31.17
CA HIS A 17 32.02 37.24 31.28
C HIS A 17 33.48 37.41 31.74
N GLU A 18 34.19 36.33 32.05
CA GLU A 18 35.61 36.34 32.40
C GLU A 18 36.35 35.14 31.77
N PRO A 19 37.65 35.25 31.49
CA PRO A 19 38.44 34.09 31.07
C PRO A 19 38.43 32.99 32.14
N MET A 20 38.32 31.75 31.70
CA MET A 20 38.31 30.59 32.60
C MET A 20 39.68 30.41 33.29
N THR A 21 39.66 30.08 34.58
CA THR A 21 40.87 29.78 35.36
C THR A 21 41.44 28.40 35.00
N SER A 22 42.73 28.19 35.26
CA SER A 22 43.40 26.89 35.07
C SER A 22 42.70 25.75 35.82
N GLU A 23 42.29 25.98 37.05
CA GLU A 23 41.65 25.01 37.92
C GLU A 23 40.23 24.66 37.44
N SER A 24 39.49 25.65 36.92
CA SER A 24 38.18 25.43 36.31
C SER A 24 38.32 24.64 35.01
N LEU A 25 39.30 24.98 34.17
CA LEU A 25 39.59 24.27 32.92
C LEU A 25 39.97 22.81 33.18
N GLU A 26 40.90 22.55 34.10
CA GLU A 26 41.35 21.18 34.42
C GLU A 26 40.18 20.34 34.94
N SER A 27 39.34 20.92 35.78
CA SER A 27 38.17 20.24 36.32
C SER A 27 37.11 19.95 35.26
N LEU A 28 36.88 20.87 34.32
CA LEU A 28 35.98 20.64 33.20
C LEU A 28 36.55 19.56 32.27
N GLN A 29 37.85 19.62 31.97
CA GLN A 29 38.52 18.63 31.12
C GLN A 29 38.41 17.23 31.71
N LYS A 30 38.61 17.07 33.03
CA LYS A 30 38.39 15.78 33.72
C LYS A 30 36.99 15.23 33.52
N GLU A 31 35.97 16.08 33.53
CA GLU A 31 34.59 15.65 33.32
C GLU A 31 34.33 15.28 31.86
N VAL A 32 34.88 16.03 30.91
CA VAL A 32 34.86 15.69 29.48
C VAL A 32 35.51 14.34 29.24
N ASP A 33 36.71 14.11 29.79
CA ASP A 33 37.45 12.86 29.65
C ASP A 33 36.68 11.69 30.26
N ARG A 34 36.06 11.88 31.43
CA ARG A 34 35.24 10.88 32.09
C ARG A 34 34.05 10.44 31.22
N LEU A 35 33.33 11.41 30.65
CA LEU A 35 32.20 11.13 29.75
C LEU A 35 32.65 10.50 28.44
N TYR A 36 33.80 10.94 27.90
CA TYR A 36 34.38 10.39 26.70
C TYR A 36 34.72 8.90 26.86
N GLU A 37 35.39 8.51 27.94
CA GLU A 37 35.71 7.09 28.21
C GLU A 37 34.45 6.23 28.37
N MET A 38 33.42 6.75 29.06
CA MET A 38 32.12 6.05 29.16
C MET A 38 31.49 5.81 27.79
N PHE A 39 31.57 6.79 26.89
CA PHE A 39 31.03 6.68 25.53
C PHE A 39 31.81 5.66 24.70
N LEU A 40 33.14 5.65 24.78
CA LEU A 40 33.98 4.67 24.08
C LEU A 40 33.67 3.23 24.54
N GLN A 41 33.53 3.01 25.84
CA GLN A 41 33.17 1.70 26.39
C GLN A 41 31.78 1.24 25.92
N LEU A 42 30.82 2.16 25.86
CA LEU A 42 29.48 1.86 25.36
C LEU A 42 29.51 1.39 23.91
N ILE A 43 30.24 2.09 23.04
CA ILE A 43 30.36 1.71 21.62
C ILE A 43 31.10 0.38 21.50
N ALA A 44 32.24 0.22 22.18
CA ALA A 44 33.04 -1.00 22.11
C ALA A 44 32.21 -2.24 22.45
N ARG A 45 31.42 -2.18 23.53
CA ARG A 45 30.53 -3.26 23.96
C ARG A 45 29.45 -3.60 22.92
N ASN A 46 28.85 -2.60 22.29
CA ASN A 46 27.69 -2.82 21.40
C ASN A 46 28.07 -3.07 19.94
N ARG A 47 29.24 -2.58 19.49
CA ARG A 47 29.73 -2.73 18.12
C ARG A 47 30.82 -3.79 17.96
N GLY A 48 31.36 -4.32 19.06
CA GLY A 48 32.50 -5.25 19.02
C GLY A 48 33.78 -4.61 18.46
N LEU A 49 33.91 -3.28 18.60
CA LEU A 49 35.09 -2.53 18.14
C LEU A 49 36.06 -2.30 19.30
N SER A 50 37.36 -2.24 19.00
CA SER A 50 38.35 -1.82 20.00
C SER A 50 38.23 -0.33 20.33
N ILE A 51 38.60 0.04 21.55
CA ILE A 51 38.57 1.42 22.02
C ILE A 51 39.50 2.30 21.17
N GLU A 52 40.66 1.78 20.76
CA GLU A 52 41.63 2.49 19.92
C GLU A 52 41.02 2.82 18.55
N LYS A 53 40.30 1.87 17.94
CA LYS A 53 39.64 2.09 16.65
C LYS A 53 38.57 3.19 16.76
N ILE A 54 37.78 3.18 17.84
CA ILE A 54 36.78 4.22 18.07
C ILE A 54 37.46 5.58 18.34
N ARG A 55 38.53 5.61 19.16
CA ARG A 55 39.30 6.82 19.45
C ARG A 55 39.91 7.43 18.18
N SER A 56 40.42 6.59 17.28
CA SER A 56 40.98 7.03 16.00
C SER A 56 39.99 7.71 15.06
N THR A 57 38.68 7.61 15.34
CA THR A 57 37.67 8.34 14.58
C THR A 57 37.67 9.84 14.85
N GLU A 58 38.29 10.29 15.95
CA GLU A 58 38.39 11.70 16.37
C GLU A 58 37.04 12.45 16.33
N ALA A 59 35.94 11.75 16.68
CA ALA A 59 34.57 12.26 16.61
C ALA A 59 34.17 12.80 15.22
N GLY A 60 34.78 12.28 14.16
CA GLY A 60 34.45 12.61 12.77
C GLY A 60 33.05 12.16 12.36
N LEU A 61 32.55 12.77 11.28
CA LEU A 61 31.26 12.42 10.68
C LEU A 61 31.45 11.34 9.60
N TYR A 62 30.65 10.29 9.68
CA TYR A 62 30.68 9.16 8.73
C TYR A 62 29.29 8.94 8.16
N PHE A 63 29.18 8.96 6.84
CA PHE A 63 27.89 8.90 6.14
C PHE A 63 27.75 7.60 5.36
N GLY A 64 26.54 7.04 5.37
CA GLY A 64 26.16 5.88 4.54
C GLY A 64 27.12 4.70 4.66
N GLU A 65 27.66 4.27 3.52
CA GLU A 65 28.55 3.11 3.41
C GLU A 65 29.79 3.26 4.30
N LYS A 66 30.31 4.48 4.46
CA LYS A 66 31.48 4.72 5.29
C LYS A 66 31.22 4.36 6.76
N ALA A 67 30.01 4.62 7.27
CA ALA A 67 29.64 4.24 8.63
C ALA A 67 29.54 2.71 8.80
N VAL A 68 29.15 2.00 7.74
CA VAL A 68 29.10 0.54 7.71
C VAL A 68 30.52 -0.04 7.67
N GLU A 69 31.38 0.45 6.78
CA GLU A 69 32.78 -0.01 6.64
C GLU A 69 33.56 0.07 7.95
N ILE A 70 33.40 1.15 8.71
CA ILE A 70 34.12 1.33 9.98
C ILE A 70 33.48 0.56 11.14
N GLY A 71 32.30 -0.04 10.93
CA GLY A 71 31.56 -0.82 11.92
C GLY A 71 30.70 0.01 12.87
N LEU A 72 30.42 1.28 12.54
CA LEU A 72 29.50 2.13 13.31
C LEU A 72 28.04 1.94 12.90
N ALA A 73 27.76 1.25 11.79
CA ALA A 73 26.43 0.86 11.33
C ALA A 73 26.45 -0.56 10.76
N ASP A 74 25.31 -1.25 10.78
CA ASP A 74 25.20 -2.63 10.28
C ASP A 74 24.84 -2.69 8.79
N GLY A 75 24.26 -1.62 8.26
CA GLY A 75 23.83 -1.51 6.86
C GLY A 75 23.07 -0.22 6.59
N MET A 76 22.63 -0.08 5.33
CA MET A 76 21.80 1.04 4.89
C MET A 76 20.50 0.52 4.31
N THR A 77 19.40 1.20 4.61
CA THR A 77 18.09 0.88 4.05
C THR A 77 17.16 2.08 4.16
N ILE A 78 16.05 2.03 3.45
CA ILE A 78 14.92 2.95 3.62
C ILE A 78 13.95 2.38 4.65
N LEU A 79 13.21 3.28 5.33
CA LEU A 79 12.27 2.91 6.38
C LEU A 79 11.19 1.90 5.91
N SER A 80 10.69 2.05 4.69
CA SER A 80 9.66 1.16 4.13
C SER A 80 10.14 -0.30 3.99
N SER A 81 11.44 -0.52 3.85
CA SER A 81 12.04 -1.86 3.79
C SER A 81 12.28 -2.47 5.18
N ILE A 82 12.45 -1.64 6.23
CA ILE A 82 12.64 -2.12 7.61
C ILE A 82 11.35 -2.77 8.13
N ASN A 83 10.19 -2.16 7.85
CA ASN A 83 8.90 -2.67 8.34
C ASN A 83 8.49 -4.01 7.74
N LYS A 84 9.01 -4.36 6.56
CA LYS A 84 8.79 -5.69 5.96
C LYS A 84 9.56 -6.80 6.69
N ASN A 85 10.70 -6.45 7.29
CA ASN A 85 11.60 -7.41 7.91
C ASN A 85 11.45 -7.50 9.45
N ARG A 86 10.58 -6.68 10.06
CA ARG A 86 10.40 -6.57 11.52
C ARG A 86 9.21 -7.39 12.06
N SER A 87 8.85 -8.50 11.42
CA SER A 87 7.93 -9.52 11.97
C SER A 87 8.58 -10.40 13.05
N ILE A 88 9.38 -9.82 13.94
CA ILE A 88 9.94 -10.51 15.10
C ILE A 88 9.90 -9.55 16.29
N THR A 89 8.75 -9.49 16.97
CA THR A 89 8.58 -9.57 18.44
C THR A 89 7.22 -8.99 18.85
N MET A 90 6.40 -9.87 19.45
CA MET A 90 5.08 -9.72 20.07
C MET A 90 3.83 -9.86 19.19
N ASN A 91 3.29 -11.09 19.24
CA ASN A 91 1.89 -11.50 19.16
C ASN A 91 0.92 -10.60 18.37
N GLU A 92 0.77 -10.87 17.09
CA GLU A 92 -0.47 -11.44 16.54
C GLU A 92 -0.16 -11.99 15.15
N GLN A 93 -0.75 -13.14 14.82
CA GLN A 93 -0.55 -13.81 13.56
C GLN A 93 -0.99 -12.89 12.41
N THR A 94 -0.05 -12.37 11.64
CA THR A 94 -0.32 -11.98 10.26
C THR A 94 0.61 -12.75 9.34
N THR A 95 0.13 -13.93 8.96
CA THR A 95 0.23 -14.37 7.56
C THR A 95 -0.10 -13.13 6.71
N ASN A 96 0.69 -12.69 5.74
CA ASN A 96 0.42 -13.06 4.36
C ASN A 96 1.28 -12.22 3.38
N ASP A 97 2.42 -12.74 2.96
CA ASP A 97 2.97 -12.43 1.62
C ASP A 97 2.13 -13.09 0.49
N LEU A 98 1.12 -13.89 0.88
CA LEU A 98 0.07 -14.43 0.02
C LEU A 98 -1.11 -13.45 -0.19
N GLU A 99 -1.23 -12.34 0.55
CA GLU A 99 -2.44 -11.48 0.51
C GLU A 99 -2.40 -10.40 -0.55
N THR A 100 -1.23 -9.88 -0.94
CA THR A 100 -1.18 -8.79 -1.93
C THR A 100 -1.52 -9.28 -3.34
N ASP A 101 -1.11 -10.50 -3.70
CA ASP A 101 -1.48 -11.13 -4.97
C ASP A 101 -2.94 -11.54 -4.96
N ASN A 102 -3.44 -12.11 -3.87
CA ASN A 102 -4.85 -12.48 -3.74
C ASN A 102 -5.76 -11.25 -3.75
N LEU A 103 -5.42 -10.16 -3.05
CA LEU A 103 -6.21 -8.92 -3.05
C LEU A 103 -6.21 -8.23 -4.42
N THR A 104 -5.09 -8.29 -5.16
CA THR A 104 -5.02 -7.80 -6.54
C THR A 104 -5.87 -8.67 -7.47
N LYS A 105 -5.83 -9.99 -7.29
CA LYS A 105 -6.67 -10.96 -8.02
C LYS A 105 -8.17 -10.75 -7.76
N TYR A 106 -8.58 -10.60 -6.50
CA TYR A 106 -9.98 -10.32 -6.14
C TYR A 106 -10.47 -8.99 -6.71
N ARG A 107 -9.62 -7.95 -6.71
CA ARG A 107 -9.94 -6.66 -7.36
C ARG A 107 -10.16 -6.81 -8.85
N THR A 108 -9.34 -7.60 -9.55
CA THR A 108 -9.52 -7.87 -10.97
C THR A 108 -10.79 -8.67 -11.24
N GLU A 109 -11.07 -9.71 -10.46
CA GLU A 109 -12.30 -10.52 -10.60
C GLU A 109 -13.57 -9.70 -10.39
N VAL A 110 -13.62 -8.83 -9.38
CA VAL A 110 -14.77 -7.96 -9.11
C VAL A 110 -14.99 -6.95 -10.24
N LEU A 111 -13.92 -6.39 -10.82
CA LEU A 111 -14.02 -5.49 -11.98
C LEU A 111 -14.59 -6.20 -13.21
N GLU A 112 -14.19 -7.46 -13.44
CA GLU A 112 -14.70 -8.27 -14.56
C GLU A 112 -16.18 -8.62 -14.37
N LEU A 113 -16.61 -8.94 -13.15
CA LEU A 113 -18.02 -9.13 -12.78
C LEU A 113 -18.87 -7.88 -13.05
N ILE A 114 -18.41 -6.71 -12.59
CA ILE A 114 -19.07 -5.42 -12.86
C ILE A 114 -19.21 -5.20 -14.37
N ARG A 115 -18.16 -5.50 -15.14
CA ARG A 115 -18.17 -5.36 -16.59
C ARG A 115 -19.17 -6.29 -17.26
N LEU A 116 -19.24 -7.56 -16.85
CA LEU A 116 -20.16 -8.56 -17.40
C LEU A 116 -21.63 -8.22 -17.11
N CYS A 117 -21.93 -7.82 -15.87
CA CYS A 117 -23.28 -7.40 -15.48
C CYS A 117 -23.73 -6.17 -16.26
N ASN A 118 -22.84 -5.19 -16.46
CA ASN A 118 -23.13 -4.00 -17.25
C ASN A 118 -23.36 -4.33 -18.73
N LEU A 119 -22.52 -5.18 -19.33
CA LEU A 119 -22.68 -5.60 -20.74
C LEU A 119 -23.99 -6.37 -20.96
N SER A 120 -24.39 -7.17 -19.97
CA SER A 120 -25.64 -7.94 -19.97
C SER A 120 -26.87 -7.10 -19.61
N ARG A 121 -26.71 -5.79 -19.35
CA ARG A 121 -27.77 -4.86 -18.92
C ARG A 121 -28.49 -5.33 -17.64
N MET A 122 -27.73 -5.84 -16.68
CA MET A 122 -28.20 -6.32 -15.38
C MET A 122 -27.28 -5.85 -14.22
N PRO A 123 -27.11 -4.52 -14.01
CA PRO A 123 -26.26 -4.00 -12.94
C PRO A 123 -26.75 -4.37 -11.53
N GLU A 124 -28.04 -4.65 -11.34
CA GLU A 124 -28.65 -5.05 -10.07
C GLU A 124 -28.08 -6.38 -9.53
N LYS A 125 -27.54 -7.24 -10.41
CA LYS A 125 -26.97 -8.53 -10.05
C LYS A 125 -25.54 -8.44 -9.50
N ILE A 126 -24.88 -7.29 -9.61
CA ILE A 126 -23.51 -7.10 -9.13
C ILE A 126 -23.40 -7.36 -7.63
N GLY A 127 -24.33 -6.80 -6.83
CA GLY A 127 -24.33 -6.98 -5.38
C GLY A 127 -24.53 -8.44 -4.98
N GLU A 128 -25.44 -9.14 -5.66
CA GLU A 128 -25.73 -10.55 -5.42
C GLU A 128 -24.53 -11.46 -5.73
N PHE A 129 -23.84 -11.22 -6.85
CA PHE A 129 -22.66 -11.99 -7.23
C PHE A 129 -21.46 -11.75 -6.30
N ILE A 130 -21.31 -10.53 -5.78
CA ILE A 130 -20.27 -10.20 -4.80
C ILE A 130 -20.59 -10.85 -3.44
N GLU A 131 -21.83 -10.77 -2.97
CA GLU A 131 -22.25 -11.35 -1.69
C GLU A 131 -22.16 -12.88 -1.70
N GLN A 132 -22.52 -13.52 -2.81
CA GLN A 132 -22.45 -14.97 -2.98
C GLN A 132 -21.05 -15.48 -3.39
N SER A 133 -20.06 -14.60 -3.55
CA SER A 133 -18.69 -14.95 -3.97
C SER A 133 -18.64 -15.77 -5.28
N VAL A 134 -19.49 -15.42 -6.24
CA VAL A 134 -19.66 -16.13 -7.51
C VAL A 134 -18.46 -15.87 -8.42
N SER A 135 -17.93 -16.92 -9.07
CA SER A 135 -16.83 -16.76 -10.03
C SER A 135 -17.28 -16.05 -11.31
N VAL A 136 -16.35 -15.47 -12.06
CA VAL A 136 -16.63 -14.78 -13.33
C VAL A 136 -17.33 -15.71 -14.33
N GLU A 137 -16.94 -16.99 -14.37
CA GLU A 137 -17.53 -18.00 -15.24
C GLU A 137 -18.97 -18.33 -14.85
N GLN A 138 -19.22 -18.52 -13.55
CA GLN A 138 -20.55 -18.82 -13.01
C GLN A 138 -21.51 -17.65 -13.23
N ALA A 139 -21.05 -16.42 -12.99
CA ALA A 139 -21.85 -15.22 -13.28
C ALA A 139 -22.17 -15.12 -14.78
N ARG A 140 -21.22 -15.49 -15.65
CA ARG A 140 -21.46 -15.53 -17.11
C ARG A 140 -22.53 -16.56 -17.48
N GLU A 141 -22.52 -17.74 -16.88
CA GLU A 141 -23.54 -18.76 -17.13
C GLU A 141 -24.93 -18.29 -16.70
N VAL A 142 -25.05 -17.79 -15.47
CA VAL A 142 -26.33 -17.27 -14.92
C VAL A 142 -26.85 -16.11 -15.77
N LEU A 143 -26.00 -15.17 -16.17
CA LEU A 143 -26.40 -14.05 -17.02
C LEU A 143 -26.85 -14.54 -18.41
N MET A 144 -26.16 -15.52 -19.00
CA MET A 144 -26.55 -16.09 -20.30
C MET A 144 -27.88 -16.83 -20.24
N GLU A 145 -28.16 -17.55 -19.15
CA GLU A 145 -29.44 -18.21 -18.93
C GLU A 145 -30.58 -17.19 -18.79
N LEU A 146 -30.40 -16.15 -17.98
CA LEU A 146 -31.40 -15.08 -17.81
C LEU A 146 -31.64 -14.28 -19.11
N LEU A 147 -30.60 -14.07 -19.92
CA LEU A 147 -30.72 -13.48 -21.26
C LEU A 147 -31.45 -14.43 -22.23
N ALA A 148 -31.21 -15.73 -22.15
CA ALA A 148 -31.92 -16.75 -22.93
C ALA A 148 -33.41 -16.81 -22.56
N GLU A 149 -33.77 -16.66 -21.28
CA GLU A 149 -35.16 -16.56 -20.85
C GLU A 149 -35.83 -15.26 -21.33
N ARG A 150 -35.13 -14.12 -21.27
CA ARG A 150 -35.63 -12.85 -21.83
C ARG A 150 -35.90 -12.94 -23.33
N THR A 151 -35.03 -13.63 -24.07
CA THR A 151 -35.20 -13.82 -25.52
C THR A 151 -36.32 -14.82 -25.85
N LYS A 152 -36.52 -15.88 -25.05
CA LYS A 152 -37.72 -16.74 -25.14
C LYS A 152 -39.02 -15.98 -24.84
N LYS A 153 -39.00 -15.05 -23.88
CA LYS A 153 -40.17 -14.20 -23.56
C LYS A 153 -40.48 -13.17 -24.65
N THR A 154 -39.50 -12.90 -25.52
CA THR A 154 -39.62 -12.04 -26.68
C THR A 154 -39.59 -12.89 -27.96
N GLU A 155 -40.34 -13.99 -27.98
CA GLU A 155 -40.65 -14.66 -29.25
C GLU A 155 -41.39 -13.66 -30.13
N ILE A 156 -40.77 -13.27 -31.25
CA ILE A 156 -41.51 -12.70 -32.37
C ILE A 156 -42.39 -13.84 -32.86
N LEU A 157 -43.64 -13.89 -32.38
CA LEU A 157 -44.68 -14.74 -32.95
C LEU A 157 -44.93 -14.25 -34.37
N SER A 158 -44.17 -14.74 -35.34
CA SER A 158 -44.52 -14.62 -36.75
C SER A 158 -45.68 -15.57 -37.02
N ALA A 159 -46.86 -15.25 -36.51
CA ALA A 159 -48.07 -15.76 -37.11
C ALA A 159 -48.14 -15.11 -38.50
N ILE A 160 -47.73 -15.85 -39.54
CA ILE A 160 -48.12 -15.51 -40.90
C ILE A 160 -49.66 -15.49 -40.86
N PRO A 161 -50.34 -14.36 -41.09
CA PRO A 161 -51.77 -14.39 -41.29
C PRO A 161 -52.00 -15.35 -42.44
N GLN A 162 -52.79 -16.42 -42.24
CA GLN A 162 -53.23 -17.34 -43.30
C GLN A 162 -54.25 -16.64 -44.22
N ASN A 163 -53.92 -15.44 -44.65
CA ASN A 163 -54.57 -14.71 -45.72
C ASN A 163 -53.45 -14.26 -46.65
N SER A 164 -52.91 -15.24 -47.36
CA SER A 164 -51.97 -15.03 -48.46
C SER A 164 -52.57 -14.01 -49.41
N GLY A 165 -51.81 -12.96 -49.77
CA GLY A 165 -52.22 -11.94 -50.73
C GLY A 165 -52.70 -12.48 -52.09
N GLU A 166 -52.46 -13.76 -52.38
CA GLU A 166 -53.06 -14.51 -53.48
C GLU A 166 -54.59 -14.54 -53.42
N GLU A 167 -55.21 -14.65 -52.23
CA GLU A 167 -56.67 -14.72 -52.09
C GLU A 167 -57.33 -13.35 -52.34
N LEU A 168 -56.67 -12.27 -51.95
CA LEU A 168 -57.08 -10.90 -52.26
C LEU A 168 -56.89 -10.58 -53.76
N MET A 169 -55.78 -10.98 -54.37
CA MET A 169 -55.56 -10.84 -55.81
C MET A 169 -56.60 -11.65 -56.62
N MET A 170 -56.93 -12.86 -56.17
CA MET A 170 -57.93 -13.72 -56.80
C MET A 170 -59.35 -13.16 -56.65
N GLN A 171 -59.69 -12.56 -55.50
CA GLN A 171 -60.96 -11.84 -55.30
C GLN A 171 -61.08 -10.59 -56.19
N VAL A 172 -60.00 -9.80 -56.32
CA VAL A 172 -59.98 -8.61 -57.21
C VAL A 172 -60.10 -9.03 -58.68
N ALA A 173 -59.45 -10.12 -59.10
CA ALA A 173 -59.58 -10.65 -60.46
C ALA A 173 -61.02 -11.12 -60.76
N LYS A 174 -61.66 -11.82 -59.81
CA LYS A 174 -63.06 -12.27 -59.94
C LYS A 174 -64.04 -11.10 -60.04
N ALA A 175 -63.84 -10.06 -59.23
CA ALA A 175 -64.67 -8.84 -59.25
C ALA A 175 -64.57 -8.08 -60.58
N ARG A 176 -63.36 -7.99 -61.17
CA ARG A 176 -63.18 -7.36 -62.50
C ARG A 176 -63.81 -8.16 -63.63
N ALA A 177 -63.78 -9.50 -63.57
CA ALA A 177 -64.41 -10.36 -64.56
C ALA A 177 -65.95 -10.28 -64.52
N GLN A 178 -66.56 -10.11 -63.35
CA GLN A 178 -68.02 -9.96 -63.19
C GLN A 178 -68.55 -8.56 -63.49
N SER A 179 -67.68 -7.55 -63.49
CA SER A 179 -67.98 -6.16 -63.86
C SER A 179 -67.91 -5.90 -65.38
N SER A 180 -67.51 -6.89 -66.17
CA SER A 180 -67.37 -6.77 -67.63
C SER A 180 -68.37 -7.68 -68.37
N ILE A 181 -69.66 -7.57 -68.01
CA ILE A 181 -70.83 -7.92 -68.82
C ILE A 181 -71.91 -6.88 -68.53
#